data_AF-A0A419H841-F1
#
_entry.id   AF-A0A419H841-F1
#
_cell.length_a   1.000
_cell.length_b   1.000
_cell.length_c   1.000
_cell.angle_alpha   90.00
_cell.angle_beta   90.00
_cell.angle_gamma   90.00
#
_symmetry.space_group_name_H-M   'P 1'
#
loop_
_entity.id
_entity.type
_entity.pdbx_description
1 polymer ?
#
loop_
_entity_poly.entity_id
_entity_poly.type
_entity_poly.pdbx_seq_one_letter_code
_entity_poly.pdbx_strand_id
1 'polypeptide(L)'
;MEVRYSPDQNGFKKMDTTELRNSFLIESLFTPNEIPMVYSDVDRSITGSTVPVGKTLQLVATKKEMAAEHFCERREVGVINIGSSGVITIDGVDYKMGYRDALYIGRGAKNVEFKSDSAETPAHFYFVSYPAHTSYPTKHITYDQAIHRHLGSTETSNKRTINQYILPDILPTCQL
;
A
#
# COMPACT_ATOMS: atom_id res chain seq x y z
N MET A 1 9.34 -2.53 -11.94
CA MET A 1 8.03 -2.94 -11.39
C MET A 1 7.57 -4.16 -12.15
N GLU A 2 7.09 -5.19 -11.47
CA GLU A 2 6.46 -6.33 -12.16
C GLU A 2 5.09 -5.89 -12.66
N VAL A 3 4.74 -6.17 -13.92
CA VAL A 3 3.44 -5.82 -14.50
C VAL A 3 2.66 -7.09 -14.74
N ARG A 4 1.42 -7.14 -14.23
CA ARG A 4 0.50 -8.26 -14.38
C ARG A 4 -0.72 -7.84 -15.18
N TYR A 5 -1.10 -8.70 -16.11
CA TYR A 5 -2.27 -8.53 -16.96
C TYR A 5 -3.33 -9.53 -16.57
N SER A 6 -4.57 -9.08 -16.55
CA SER A 6 -5.69 -9.90 -16.15
C SER A 6 -6.21 -10.71 -17.34
N PRO A 7 -6.43 -12.02 -17.17
CA PRO A 7 -7.13 -12.79 -18.19
C PRO A 7 -8.61 -12.41 -18.23
N ASP A 8 -9.24 -12.63 -19.38
CA ASP A 8 -10.70 -12.63 -19.43
C ASP A 8 -11.28 -13.87 -18.70
N GLN A 9 -12.59 -13.87 -18.50
CA GLN A 9 -13.31 -14.95 -17.82
C GLN A 9 -13.12 -16.34 -18.46
N ASN A 10 -12.86 -16.42 -19.77
CA ASN A 10 -12.69 -17.67 -20.49
C ASN A 10 -11.23 -18.16 -20.43
N GLY A 11 -10.27 -17.23 -20.44
CA GLY A 11 -8.86 -17.47 -20.23
C GLY A 11 -8.59 -17.96 -18.81
N PHE A 12 -9.16 -17.29 -17.81
CA PHE A 12 -9.02 -17.66 -16.40
C PHE A 12 -9.41 -19.13 -16.12
N LYS A 13 -10.52 -19.60 -16.70
CA LYS A 13 -11.02 -20.97 -16.51
C LYS A 13 -10.07 -22.06 -17.04
N LYS A 14 -9.13 -21.69 -17.91
CA LYS A 14 -8.18 -22.63 -18.54
C LYS A 14 -6.82 -22.66 -17.84
N MET A 15 -6.58 -21.72 -16.91
CA MET A 15 -5.30 -21.62 -16.24
C MET A 15 -5.06 -22.83 -15.33
N ASP A 16 -3.86 -23.39 -15.39
CA ASP A 16 -3.40 -24.35 -14.39
C ASP A 16 -3.00 -23.67 -13.07
N THR A 17 -2.64 -24.45 -12.06
CA THR A 17 -2.24 -23.94 -10.73
C THR A 17 -1.05 -23.00 -10.80
N THR A 18 -0.08 -23.27 -11.67
CA THR A 18 1.14 -22.46 -11.80
C THR A 18 0.81 -21.13 -12.46
N GLU A 19 0.01 -21.16 -13.53
CA GLU A 19 -0.48 -19.97 -14.23
C GLU A 19 -1.29 -19.07 -13.31
N LEU A 20 -2.22 -19.65 -12.51
CA LEU A 20 -2.98 -18.91 -11.51
C LEU A 20 -2.07 -18.20 -10.50
N ARG A 21 -1.05 -18.89 -9.97
CA ARG A 21 -0.11 -18.27 -9.02
C ARG A 21 0.67 -17.14 -9.66
N ASN A 22 1.22 -17.38 -10.85
CA ASN A 22 2.00 -16.38 -11.57
C ASN A 22 1.17 -15.12 -11.90
N SER A 23 -0.12 -15.29 -12.19
CA SER A 23 -1.01 -14.16 -12.50
C SER A 23 -1.52 -13.42 -11.26
N PHE A 24 -1.81 -14.11 -10.14
CA PHE A 24 -2.58 -13.50 -9.04
C PHE A 24 -1.86 -13.44 -7.69
N LEU A 25 -0.85 -14.27 -7.44
CA LEU A 25 -0.15 -14.32 -6.16
C LEU A 25 1.13 -13.50 -6.18
N ILE A 26 1.30 -12.58 -5.22
CA ILE A 26 2.54 -11.84 -5.01
C ILE A 26 3.32 -12.53 -3.89
N GLU A 27 4.45 -13.16 -4.22
CA GLU A 27 5.24 -13.97 -3.27
C GLU A 27 6.33 -13.16 -2.54
N SER A 28 6.73 -12.01 -3.09
CA SER A 28 7.93 -11.26 -2.70
C SER A 28 7.65 -9.95 -1.97
N LEU A 29 6.47 -9.81 -1.35
CA LEU A 29 6.23 -8.66 -0.47
C LEU A 29 7.14 -8.76 0.77
N PHE A 30 7.56 -7.60 1.28
CA PHE A 30 8.34 -7.42 2.50
C PHE A 30 9.81 -7.88 2.44
N THR A 31 10.46 -7.73 1.28
CA THR A 31 11.90 -7.91 1.17
C THR A 31 12.66 -6.77 1.90
N PRO A 32 13.58 -7.07 2.82
CA PRO A 32 14.39 -6.06 3.49
C PRO A 32 15.09 -5.14 2.50
N ASN A 33 15.07 -3.84 2.76
CA ASN A 33 15.85 -2.85 2.02
C ASN A 33 15.50 -2.69 0.53
N GLU A 34 14.32 -3.18 0.14
CA GLU A 34 13.72 -3.08 -1.20
C GLU A 34 12.32 -2.47 -1.13
N ILE A 35 11.79 -2.09 -2.31
CA ILE A 35 10.40 -1.67 -2.51
C ILE A 35 9.79 -2.53 -3.62
N PRO A 36 9.47 -3.81 -3.37
CA PRO A 36 8.78 -4.65 -4.35
C PRO A 36 7.42 -4.03 -4.67
N MET A 37 7.14 -3.92 -5.97
CA MET A 37 5.91 -3.33 -6.50
C MET A 37 5.40 -4.16 -7.68
N VAL A 38 4.10 -4.44 -7.64
CA VAL A 38 3.35 -5.10 -8.71
C VAL A 38 2.29 -4.14 -9.22
N TYR A 39 2.37 -3.83 -10.52
CA TYR A 39 1.35 -3.10 -11.27
C TYR A 39 0.34 -4.10 -11.81
N SER A 40 -0.94 -3.92 -11.48
CA SER A 40 -2.05 -4.64 -12.11
C SER A 40 -2.69 -3.77 -13.18
N ASP A 41 -3.04 -4.35 -14.32
CA ASP A 41 -3.84 -3.66 -15.33
C ASP A 41 -5.28 -3.36 -14.87
N VAL A 42 -5.79 -4.10 -13.87
CA VAL A 42 -7.06 -3.81 -13.20
C VAL A 42 -6.95 -2.52 -12.43
N ASP A 43 -7.70 -1.52 -12.90
CA ASP A 43 -7.73 -0.15 -12.39
C ASP A 43 -6.35 0.51 -12.26
N ARG A 44 -5.34 -0.06 -12.92
CA ARG A 44 -3.95 0.38 -12.86
C ARG A 44 -3.45 0.42 -11.41
N SER A 45 -3.90 -0.49 -10.56
CA SER A 45 -3.47 -0.50 -9.16
C SER A 45 -1.99 -0.87 -9.05
N ILE A 46 -1.30 -0.28 -8.07
CA ILE A 46 0.04 -0.70 -7.69
C ILE A 46 -0.04 -1.21 -6.26
N THR A 47 0.31 -2.48 -6.05
CA THR A 47 0.48 -3.06 -4.71
C THR A 47 1.96 -3.19 -4.43
N GLY A 48 2.39 -2.74 -3.26
CA GLY A 48 3.79 -2.85 -2.88
C GLY A 48 3.99 -2.92 -1.38
N SER A 49 5.25 -3.02 -1.01
CA SER A 49 5.65 -2.96 0.39
C SER A 49 7.06 -2.42 0.52
N THR A 50 7.46 -2.07 1.74
CA THR A 50 8.83 -1.70 2.04
C THR A 50 9.17 -2.00 3.49
N VAL A 51 10.38 -2.52 3.69
CA VAL A 51 10.93 -2.89 5.01
C VAL A 51 12.29 -2.22 5.15
N PRO A 52 12.37 -0.98 5.64
CA PRO A 52 13.63 -0.26 5.80
C PRO A 52 14.45 -0.87 6.95
N VAL A 53 15.67 -1.35 6.66
CA VAL A 53 16.57 -1.95 7.66
C VAL A 53 17.89 -1.18 7.65
N GLY A 54 18.07 -0.31 8.63
CA GLY A 54 19.29 0.50 8.80
C GLY A 54 19.52 1.59 7.74
N LYS A 55 18.57 1.80 6.82
CA LYS A 55 18.60 2.89 5.83
C LYS A 55 17.19 3.39 5.49
N THR A 56 17.13 4.59 4.92
CA THR A 56 15.91 5.18 4.37
C THR A 56 15.67 4.65 2.96
N LEU A 57 14.40 4.38 2.61
CA LEU A 57 13.97 3.93 1.29
C LEU A 57 13.03 4.96 0.67
N GLN A 58 13.29 5.38 -0.56
CA GLN A 58 12.48 6.39 -1.25
C GLN A 58 11.54 5.74 -2.27
N LEU A 59 10.27 6.13 -2.24
CA LEU A 59 9.29 5.73 -3.25
C LEU A 59 9.49 6.52 -4.53
N VAL A 60 10.04 5.86 -5.55
CA VAL A 60 10.34 6.49 -6.84
C VAL A 60 9.37 6.03 -7.92
N ALA A 61 9.04 6.92 -8.85
CA ALA A 61 8.28 6.56 -10.04
C ALA A 61 9.12 5.72 -11.00
N THR A 62 8.47 4.82 -11.75
CA THR A 62 9.12 4.15 -12.88
C THR A 62 8.76 4.86 -14.18
N LYS A 63 9.77 5.36 -14.91
CA LYS A 63 9.54 6.09 -16.18
C LYS A 63 8.76 5.26 -17.21
N LYS A 64 9.05 3.96 -17.29
CA LYS A 64 8.44 3.05 -18.27
C LYS A 64 6.96 2.78 -18.00
N GLU A 65 6.59 2.45 -16.77
CA GLU A 65 5.20 2.07 -16.45
C GLU A 65 4.33 3.25 -16.02
N MET A 66 4.92 4.32 -15.48
CA MET A 66 4.17 5.46 -14.92
C MET A 66 4.25 6.75 -15.75
N ALA A 67 5.33 6.94 -16.52
CA ALA A 67 5.62 8.18 -17.27
C ALA A 67 5.44 9.45 -16.41
N ALA A 68 5.91 9.40 -15.17
CA ALA A 68 5.80 10.45 -14.17
C ALA A 68 7.19 10.82 -13.60
N GLU A 69 7.35 12.06 -13.18
CA GLU A 69 8.58 12.60 -12.56
C GLU A 69 8.73 12.12 -11.11
N HIS A 70 7.61 11.91 -10.40
CA HIS A 70 7.58 11.37 -9.03
C HIS A 70 6.33 10.50 -8.80
N PHE A 71 6.38 9.63 -7.79
CA PHE A 71 5.39 8.54 -7.65
C PHE A 71 3.95 9.06 -7.54
N CYS A 72 3.71 10.08 -6.71
CA CYS A 72 2.38 10.62 -6.45
C CYS A 72 1.97 11.76 -7.41
N GLU A 73 2.67 12.00 -8.53
CA GLU A 73 2.35 13.11 -9.46
C GLU A 73 0.88 13.07 -9.93
N ARG A 74 0.37 11.84 -10.17
CA ARG A 74 -0.98 11.56 -10.65
C ARG A 74 -1.60 10.38 -9.92
N ARG A 75 -1.19 10.15 -8.67
CA ARG A 75 -1.59 9.00 -7.87
C ARG A 75 -1.79 9.37 -6.42
N GLU A 76 -2.69 8.64 -5.77
CA GLU A 76 -2.82 8.60 -4.32
C GLU A 76 -2.28 7.27 -3.79
N VAL A 77 -1.88 7.23 -2.52
CA VAL A 77 -1.31 6.05 -1.87
C VAL A 77 -1.92 5.87 -0.49
N GLY A 78 -2.31 4.64 -0.17
CA GLY A 78 -2.66 4.21 1.18
C GLY A 78 -1.58 3.30 1.70
N VAL A 79 -1.01 3.64 2.85
CA VAL A 79 0.02 2.84 3.53
C VAL A 79 -0.54 2.33 4.85
N ILE A 80 -0.25 1.09 5.21
CA ILE A 80 -0.48 0.53 6.55
C ILE A 80 0.83 -0.07 7.04
N ASN A 81 1.24 0.29 8.26
CA ASN A 81 2.37 -0.37 8.92
C ASN A 81 1.90 -1.65 9.62
N ILE A 82 2.41 -2.81 9.21
CA ILE A 82 2.13 -4.10 9.83
C ILE A 82 3.30 -4.64 10.65
N GLY A 83 4.38 -3.86 10.79
CA GLY A 83 5.56 -4.18 11.58
C GLY A 83 5.71 -3.28 12.81
N SER A 84 6.94 -3.15 13.30
CA SER A 84 7.28 -2.23 14.39
C SER A 84 7.22 -0.76 13.96
N SER A 85 7.43 0.15 14.91
CA SER A 85 7.39 1.59 14.64
C SER A 85 8.40 2.04 13.59
N GLY A 86 7.98 3.03 12.80
CA GLY A 86 8.84 3.72 11.84
C GLY A 86 8.30 5.10 11.51
N VAL A 87 8.88 5.71 10.49
CA VAL A 87 8.53 7.04 10.02
C VAL A 87 8.33 7.02 8.52
N ILE A 88 7.28 7.70 8.07
CA ILE A 88 7.12 8.07 6.66
C ILE A 88 7.33 9.58 6.56
N THR A 89 8.31 10.02 5.79
CA THR A 89 8.59 11.43 5.55
C THR A 89 8.03 11.83 4.19
N ILE A 90 7.17 12.86 4.16
CA ILE A 90 6.55 13.38 2.94
C ILE A 90 6.94 14.83 2.78
N ASP A 91 7.71 15.13 1.74
CA ASP A 91 8.18 16.49 1.42
C ASP A 91 8.81 17.20 2.64
N GLY A 92 9.55 16.45 3.47
CA GLY A 92 10.21 16.94 4.68
C GLY A 92 9.36 16.92 5.95
N VAL A 93 8.10 16.47 5.89
CA VAL A 93 7.21 16.31 7.05
C VAL A 93 7.20 14.86 7.51
N ASP A 94 7.58 14.63 8.77
CA ASP A 94 7.62 13.30 9.37
C ASP A 94 6.25 12.88 9.93
N TYR A 95 5.82 11.68 9.55
CA TYR A 95 4.66 10.99 10.11
C TYR A 95 5.17 9.74 10.85
N LYS A 96 5.03 9.74 12.17
CA LYS A 96 5.36 8.57 13.00
C LYS A 96 4.27 7.52 12.82
N MET A 97 4.69 6.31 12.45
CA MET A 97 3.81 5.21 12.12
C MET A 97 4.00 4.09 13.15
N GLY A 98 3.02 3.94 14.05
CA GLY A 98 2.93 2.80 14.95
C GLY A 98 2.48 1.52 14.24
N TYR A 99 2.45 0.41 14.98
CA TYR A 99 1.85 -0.83 14.48
C TYR A 99 0.36 -0.62 14.18
N ARG A 100 -0.05 -0.99 12.96
CA ARG A 100 -1.39 -0.83 12.39
C ARG A 100 -1.84 0.60 12.10
N ASP A 101 -0.95 1.58 12.22
CA ASP A 101 -1.27 2.92 11.74
C ASP A 101 -1.34 2.94 10.21
N ALA A 102 -2.23 3.78 9.68
CA ALA A 102 -2.38 4.02 8.26
C ALA A 102 -2.01 5.47 7.90
N LEU A 103 -1.50 5.68 6.69
CA LEU A 103 -1.22 6.99 6.14
C LEU A 103 -1.80 7.06 4.73
N TYR A 104 -2.72 7.99 4.51
CA TYR A 104 -3.12 8.38 3.17
C TYR A 104 -2.18 9.48 2.67
N ILE A 105 -1.66 9.31 1.46
CA ILE A 105 -0.79 10.25 0.76
C ILE A 105 -1.53 10.71 -0.49
N GLY A 106 -1.89 11.99 -0.51
CA GLY A 106 -2.59 12.58 -1.64
C GLY A 106 -1.72 12.76 -2.89
N ARG A 107 -2.40 12.97 -4.01
CA ARG A 107 -1.75 13.40 -5.26
C ARG A 107 -0.91 14.66 -5.03
N GLY A 108 0.29 14.66 -5.60
CA GLY A 108 1.19 15.82 -5.68
C GLY A 108 2.42 15.72 -4.80
N ALA A 109 2.45 14.80 -3.82
CA ALA A 109 3.62 14.56 -2.98
C ALA A 109 4.84 14.19 -3.84
N LYS A 110 5.97 14.87 -3.64
CA LYS A 110 7.16 14.70 -4.49
C LYS A 110 8.13 13.68 -3.91
N ASN A 111 8.44 13.80 -2.63
CA ASN A 111 9.35 12.92 -1.91
C ASN A 111 8.58 12.15 -0.86
N VAL A 112 8.55 10.82 -0.99
CA VAL A 112 7.99 9.92 0.02
C VAL A 112 9.09 8.95 0.43
N GLU A 113 9.46 8.99 1.69
CA GLU A 113 10.57 8.22 2.25
C GLU A 113 10.10 7.39 3.43
N PHE A 114 10.63 6.17 3.55
CA PHE A 114 10.31 5.22 4.60
C PHE A 114 11.54 4.91 5.42
N LYS A 115 11.38 4.88 6.75
CA LYS A 115 12.43 4.52 7.69
C LYS A 115 11.83 3.71 8.85
N SER A 116 12.61 2.77 9.39
CA SER A 116 12.29 2.09 10.65
C SER A 116 12.99 2.76 11.81
N ASP A 117 12.37 2.75 12.99
CA ASP A 117 13.01 3.26 14.21
C ASP A 117 14.17 2.35 14.68
N SER A 118 14.07 1.04 14.41
CA SER A 118 15.09 0.02 14.71
C SER A 118 15.30 -0.89 13.51
N ALA A 119 16.55 -1.28 13.24
CA ALA A 119 16.88 -2.25 12.20
C ALA A 119 16.64 -3.70 12.64
N GLU A 120 16.70 -3.94 13.95
CA GLU A 120 16.48 -5.23 14.61
C GLU A 120 14.99 -5.60 14.62
N THR A 121 14.14 -4.59 14.73
CA THR A 121 12.68 -4.73 14.68
C THR A 121 12.10 -3.71 13.70
N PRO A 122 12.17 -3.97 12.38
CA PRO A 122 11.82 -2.99 11.37
C PRO A 122 10.31 -2.79 11.21
N ALA A 123 9.94 -1.60 10.75
CA ALA A 123 8.62 -1.34 10.22
C ALA A 123 8.40 -2.13 8.93
N HIS A 124 7.15 -2.53 8.71
CA HIS A 124 6.73 -3.25 7.50
C HIS A 124 5.58 -2.48 6.88
N PHE A 125 5.90 -1.60 5.95
CA PHE A 125 4.89 -0.77 5.30
C PHE A 125 4.32 -1.52 4.11
N TYR A 126 3.04 -1.87 4.18
CA TYR A 126 2.25 -2.31 3.04
C TYR A 126 1.61 -1.09 2.40
N PHE A 127 1.57 -1.01 1.08
CA PHE A 127 0.86 0.07 0.41
C PHE A 127 0.13 -0.36 -0.85
N VAL A 128 -0.92 0.39 -1.15
CA VAL A 128 -1.65 0.34 -2.42
C VAL A 128 -1.75 1.73 -3.00
N SER A 129 -1.71 1.83 -4.32
CA SER A 129 -1.82 3.11 -5.02
C SER A 129 -2.72 3.00 -6.24
N TYR A 130 -3.53 4.03 -6.44
CA TYR A 130 -4.40 4.20 -7.59
C TYR A 130 -4.14 5.55 -8.27
N PRO A 131 -4.47 5.67 -9.57
CA PRO A 131 -4.52 6.98 -10.23
C PRO A 131 -5.42 7.96 -9.47
N ALA A 132 -5.00 9.21 -9.36
CA ALA A 132 -5.75 10.26 -8.71
C ALA A 132 -5.81 11.49 -9.61
N HIS A 133 -6.98 12.14 -9.66
CA HIS A 133 -7.23 13.31 -10.50
C HIS A 133 -7.39 14.59 -9.70
N THR A 134 -7.70 14.48 -8.41
CA THR A 134 -7.69 15.60 -7.47
C THR A 134 -6.66 15.37 -6.37
N SER A 135 -6.24 16.45 -5.71
CA SER A 135 -5.38 16.37 -4.53
C SER A 135 -6.24 16.47 -3.28
N TYR A 136 -6.16 15.47 -2.41
CA TYR A 136 -6.71 15.50 -1.06
C TYR A 136 -5.56 15.51 -0.05
N PRO A 137 -5.78 16.07 1.16
CA PRO A 137 -4.71 16.23 2.14
C PRO A 137 -4.20 14.88 2.63
N THR A 138 -2.87 14.76 2.76
CA THR A 138 -2.23 13.65 3.47
C THR A 138 -2.78 13.56 4.89
N LYS A 139 -3.11 12.35 5.34
CA LYS A 139 -3.71 12.12 6.66
C LYS A 139 -3.19 10.85 7.30
N HIS A 140 -2.58 11.00 8.46
CA HIS A 140 -2.25 9.89 9.36
C HIS A 140 -3.49 9.48 10.15
N ILE A 141 -3.72 8.18 10.23
CA ILE A 141 -4.86 7.56 10.89
C ILE A 141 -4.29 6.50 11.81
N THR A 142 -4.31 6.76 13.12
CA THR A 142 -3.84 5.78 14.10
C THR A 142 -4.80 4.59 14.18
N TYR A 143 -4.34 3.47 14.73
CA TYR A 143 -5.22 2.33 14.99
C TYR A 143 -6.51 2.72 15.73
N ASP A 144 -6.40 3.58 16.75
CA ASP A 144 -7.54 4.03 17.56
C ASP A 144 -8.51 4.97 16.80
N GLN A 145 -8.05 5.61 15.74
CA GLN A 145 -8.88 6.45 14.86
C GLN A 145 -9.60 5.64 13.78
N ALA A 146 -9.23 4.36 13.59
CA ALA A 146 -9.89 3.49 12.64
C ALA A 146 -11.29 3.10 13.12
N ILE A 147 -12.21 2.88 12.19
CA ILE A 147 -13.53 2.36 12.52
C ILE A 147 -13.42 0.84 12.68
N HIS A 148 -13.61 0.34 13.90
CA HIS A 148 -13.60 -1.08 14.22
C HIS A 148 -15.00 -1.69 14.14
N ARG A 149 -15.19 -2.67 13.25
CA ARG A 149 -16.44 -3.43 13.13
C ARG A 149 -16.25 -4.89 13.49
N HIS A 150 -16.87 -5.31 14.59
CA HIS A 150 -16.90 -6.72 15.00
C HIS A 150 -18.06 -7.43 14.28
N LEU A 151 -17.73 -8.48 13.53
CA LEU A 151 -18.68 -9.19 12.67
C LEU A 151 -18.47 -10.70 12.74
N GLY A 152 -19.52 -11.41 12.34
CA GLY A 152 -19.52 -12.88 12.26
C GLY A 152 -19.57 -13.55 13.63
N SER A 153 -19.45 -14.87 13.61
CA SER A 153 -19.47 -15.69 14.82
C SER A 153 -18.52 -16.89 14.69
N THR A 154 -18.24 -17.54 15.81
CA THR A 154 -17.35 -18.71 15.83
C THR A 154 -18.01 -19.88 15.12
N GLU A 155 -19.32 -20.03 15.26
CA GLU A 155 -20.13 -21.11 14.68
C GLU A 155 -20.10 -21.08 13.14
N THR A 156 -20.03 -19.88 12.56
CA THR A 156 -19.88 -19.68 11.11
C THR A 156 -18.42 -19.54 10.67
N SER A 157 -17.45 -19.78 11.55
CA SER A 157 -16.01 -19.71 11.30
C SER A 157 -15.56 -18.39 10.64
N ASN A 158 -16.21 -17.29 10.98
CA ASN A 158 -15.96 -15.98 10.35
C ASN A 158 -15.93 -14.82 11.34
N LYS A 159 -15.79 -15.11 12.64
CA LYS A 159 -15.60 -14.12 13.70
C LYS A 159 -14.35 -13.28 13.42
N ARG A 160 -14.53 -11.98 13.19
CA ARG A 160 -13.44 -11.06 12.83
C ARG A 160 -13.73 -9.62 13.23
N THR A 161 -12.68 -8.81 13.23
CA THR A 161 -12.78 -7.35 13.30
C THR A 161 -12.30 -6.76 11.98
N ILE A 162 -13.15 -5.99 11.32
CA ILE A 162 -12.75 -5.18 10.16
C ILE A 162 -12.33 -3.81 10.69
N ASN A 163 -11.07 -3.43 10.44
CA ASN A 163 -10.53 -2.12 10.79
C ASN A 163 -10.52 -1.27 9.52
N GLN A 164 -11.35 -0.22 9.47
CA GLN A 164 -11.50 0.63 8.30
C GLN A 164 -10.72 1.93 8.50
N TYR A 165 -9.78 2.22 7.59
CA TYR A 165 -8.88 3.38 7.67
C TYR A 165 -9.17 4.42 6.58
N ILE A 166 -9.08 4.01 5.32
CA ILE A 166 -9.24 4.90 4.17
C ILE A 166 -10.64 4.68 3.60
N LEU A 167 -11.58 5.53 4.04
CA LEU A 167 -12.98 5.51 3.63
C LEU A 167 -13.61 6.91 3.81
N PRO A 168 -14.73 7.20 3.13
CA PRO A 168 -15.35 8.54 3.14
C PRO A 168 -15.65 9.12 4.53
N ASP A 169 -15.99 8.27 5.51
CA ASP A 169 -16.27 8.69 6.88
C ASP A 169 -15.02 9.26 7.61
N ILE A 170 -13.82 8.88 7.16
CA ILE A 170 -12.54 9.32 7.76
C ILE A 170 -11.89 10.42 6.92
N LEU A 171 -11.84 10.26 5.60
CA LEU A 171 -11.24 11.23 4.68
C LEU A 171 -11.74 11.05 3.25
N PRO A 172 -11.71 12.11 2.42
CA PRO A 172 -11.96 11.97 1.00
C PRO A 172 -10.74 11.35 0.27
N THR A 173 -11.02 10.48 -0.69
CA THR A 173 -10.06 9.92 -1.66
C THR A 173 -10.62 10.06 -3.08
N CYS A 174 -9.81 9.83 -4.13
CA CYS A 174 -10.35 9.76 -5.49
C CYS A 174 -11.07 8.43 -5.72
N GLN A 175 -10.38 7.32 -5.47
CA GLN A 175 -10.89 5.97 -5.75
C GLN A 175 -10.26 4.88 -4.87
N LEU A 176 -9.16 5.18 -4.18
CA LEU A 176 -8.55 4.29 -3.20
C LEU A 176 -9.50 4.00 -2.04
#